data_AF-X1V171-F1
#
_entry.id   AF-X1V171-F1
#
_cell.length_a   1.000
_cell.length_b   1.000
_cell.length_c   1.000
_cell.angle_alpha   90.00
_cell.angle_beta   90.00
_cell.angle_gamma   90.00
#
_symmetry.space_group_name_H-M   'P 1'
#
loop_
_entity.id
_entity.type
_entity.pdbx_description
1 polymer ?
#
loop_
_entity_poly.entity_id
_entity_poly.type
_entity_poly.pdbx_seq_one_letter_code
_entity_poly.pdbx_strand_id
1 'polypeptide(L)'
;MARAVHEQIMKSDNDTYTTSQVHEDLADMVNFGVEVTLLPRGAFANYTYQRQLEGADLAHLKPPHINPSEKVISLLLTTKPEVKVEAERERTAVH
;
A
#
# COMPACT_ATOMS: atom_id res chain seq x y z
N MET A 1 -9.59 -22.21 -30.44
CA MET A 1 -9.96 -21.28 -31.54
C MET A 1 -9.89 -19.81 -31.12
N ALA A 2 -10.35 -19.42 -29.93
CA ALA A 2 -10.30 -18.03 -29.46
C ALA A 2 -8.89 -17.38 -29.46
N ARG A 3 -7.84 -18.12 -29.05
CA ARG A 3 -6.46 -17.61 -28.99
C ARG A 3 -5.89 -17.20 -30.36
N ALA A 4 -6.06 -18.03 -31.38
CA ALA A 4 -5.54 -17.74 -32.71
C ALA A 4 -6.23 -16.53 -33.36
N VAL A 5 -7.54 -16.36 -33.12
CA VAL A 5 -8.29 -15.18 -33.57
C VAL A 5 -7.83 -13.93 -32.83
N HIS A 6 -7.64 -14.02 -31.51
CA HIS A 6 -7.12 -12.94 -30.68
C HIS A 6 -5.72 -12.48 -31.12
N GLU A 7 -4.79 -13.42 -31.34
CA GLU A 7 -3.44 -13.11 -31.83
C GLU A 7 -3.46 -12.42 -33.19
N GLN A 8 -4.39 -12.76 -34.07
CA GLN A 8 -4.49 -12.13 -35.40
C GLN A 8 -5.06 -10.71 -35.32
N ILE A 9 -6.02 -10.45 -34.43
CA ILE A 9 -6.59 -9.11 -34.19
C ILE A 9 -5.52 -8.20 -33.57
N MET A 10 -4.75 -8.69 -32.61
CA MET A 10 -3.66 -7.91 -31.98
C MET A 10 -2.54 -7.57 -32.98
N LYS A 11 -2.25 -8.46 -33.94
CA LYS A 11 -1.22 -8.23 -34.97
C LYS A 11 -1.70 -7.36 -36.14
N SER A 12 -3.01 -7.24 -36.37
CA SER A 12 -3.55 -6.46 -37.49
C SER A 12 -3.49 -4.95 -37.24
N ASP A 13 -3.57 -4.52 -35.98
CA ASP A 13 -3.29 -3.14 -35.60
C ASP A 13 -1.77 -2.97 -35.52
N ASN A 14 -1.14 -2.72 -36.67
CA ASN A 14 0.30 -2.46 -36.79
C ASN A 14 0.53 -0.95 -36.89
N ASP A 15 0.53 -0.28 -35.74
CA ASP A 15 0.97 1.10 -35.64
C ASP A 15 2.26 1.18 -34.79
N THR A 16 2.87 2.37 -34.74
CA THR A 16 4.11 2.59 -33.98
C THR A 16 3.95 2.27 -32.48
N TYR A 17 2.71 2.25 -31.97
CA TYR A 17 2.41 2.00 -30.57
C TYR A 17 2.28 0.50 -30.28
N THR A 18 1.55 -0.26 -31.10
CA THR A 18 1.36 -1.71 -30.89
C THR A 18 2.61 -2.55 -31.12
N THR A 19 3.59 -2.04 -31.89
CA THR A 19 4.89 -2.69 -32.12
C THR A 19 5.96 -2.26 -31.11
N SER A 20 5.64 -1.34 -30.20
CA SER A 20 6.59 -0.86 -29.21
C SER A 20 6.79 -1.88 -28.08
N GLN A 21 8.02 -1.96 -27.54
CA GLN A 21 8.32 -2.82 -26.38
C GLN A 21 7.44 -2.51 -25.16
N VAL A 22 6.99 -1.26 -25.03
CA VAL A 22 6.07 -0.84 -23.96
C VAL A 22 4.66 -1.43 -24.13
N HIS A 23 4.21 -1.73 -25.35
CA HIS A 23 2.91 -2.37 -25.55
C HIS A 23 2.93 -3.84 -25.11
N GLU A 24 3.99 -4.57 -25.45
CA GLU A 24 4.19 -5.97 -25.02
C GLU A 24 4.26 -6.08 -23.49
N ASP A 25 5.03 -5.21 -22.81
CA ASP A 25 5.13 -5.20 -21.33
C ASP A 25 3.79 -4.89 -20.64
N LEU A 26 2.95 -4.03 -21.24
CA LEU A 26 1.65 -3.65 -20.69
C LEU A 26 0.53 -4.67 -21.05
N ALA A 27 0.66 -5.41 -22.14
CA ALA A 27 -0.31 -6.43 -22.54
C ALA A 27 -0.40 -7.56 -21.50
N ASP A 28 0.73 -7.90 -20.87
CA ASP A 28 0.77 -8.88 -19.78
C ASP A 28 0.20 -8.33 -18.46
N MET A 29 0.05 -7.01 -18.32
CA MET A 29 -0.59 -6.39 -17.15
C MET A 29 -2.11 -6.53 -17.13
N VAL A 30 -2.76 -7.07 -18.17
CA VAL A 30 -4.23 -7.19 -18.18
C VAL A 30 -4.72 -8.33 -17.27
N ASN A 31 -3.82 -9.22 -16.84
CA ASN A 31 -4.15 -10.41 -16.04
C ASN A 31 -3.71 -10.37 -14.55
N PHE A 32 -3.32 -9.22 -13.98
CA PHE A 32 -3.01 -9.17 -12.54
C PHE A 32 -4.25 -8.84 -11.70
N GLY A 33 -4.50 -9.65 -10.67
CA GLY A 33 -5.47 -9.37 -9.62
C GLY A 33 -4.80 -8.63 -8.46
N VAL A 34 -5.40 -7.55 -7.98
CA VAL A 34 -4.91 -6.83 -6.79
C VAL A 34 -5.73 -7.28 -5.58
N GLU A 35 -5.07 -7.88 -4.60
CA GLU A 35 -5.63 -8.10 -3.28
C GLU A 35 -5.39 -6.88 -2.40
N VAL A 36 -6.45 -6.38 -1.76
CA VAL A 36 -6.38 -5.20 -0.90
C VAL A 36 -6.92 -5.55 0.47
N THR A 37 -6.12 -5.27 1.51
CA THR A 37 -6.51 -5.48 2.91
C THR A 37 -6.73 -4.14 3.58
N LEU A 38 -7.93 -3.95 4.16
CA LEU A 38 -8.22 -2.76 4.95
C LEU A 38 -7.50 -2.83 6.30
N LEU A 39 -6.69 -1.82 6.59
CA LEU A 39 -5.98 -1.74 7.86
C LEU A 39 -6.89 -1.24 8.99
N PRO A 40 -6.65 -1.68 10.24
CA PRO A 40 -7.37 -1.15 11.39
C PRO A 40 -7.12 0.35 11.57
N ARG A 41 -8.11 1.04 12.15
CA ARG A 41 -7.99 2.47 12.45
C ARG A 41 -6.76 2.73 13.32
N GLY A 42 -5.93 3.69 12.90
CA GLY A 42 -4.71 4.04 13.64
C GLY A 42 -3.53 3.07 13.44
N ALA A 43 -3.60 2.13 12.49
CA ALA A 43 -2.51 1.20 12.17
C ALA A 43 -1.14 1.87 12.04
N PHE A 44 -1.05 2.96 11.28
CA PHE A 44 0.21 3.70 11.08
C PHE A 44 0.70 4.37 12.36
N ALA A 45 -0.20 4.91 13.19
CA ALA A 45 0.17 5.50 14.48
C ALA A 45 0.70 4.42 15.45
N ASN A 46 0.08 3.23 15.44
CA ASN A 46 0.57 2.09 16.21
C ASN A 46 1.94 1.62 15.71
N TYR A 47 2.12 1.51 14.39
CA TYR A 47 3.42 1.19 13.78
C TYR A 47 4.51 2.16 14.25
N THR A 48 4.27 3.47 14.15
CA THR A 48 5.22 4.50 14.59
C THR A 48 5.53 4.38 16.08
N TYR A 49 4.52 4.18 16.94
CA TYR A 49 4.72 3.99 18.37
C TYR A 49 5.60 2.77 18.68
N GLN A 50 5.34 1.64 18.02
CA GLN A 50 6.12 0.41 18.21
C GLN A 50 7.57 0.59 17.73
N ARG A 51 7.78 1.29 16.62
CA ARG A 51 9.14 1.61 16.13
C ARG A 51 9.89 2.55 17.08
N GLN A 52 9.21 3.49 17.72
CA GLN A 52 9.81 4.34 18.76
C GLN A 52 10.23 3.51 19.98
N LEU A 53 9.41 2.55 20.43
CA LEU A 53 9.75 1.65 21.54
C LEU A 53 10.95 0.75 21.22
N GLU A 54 11.11 0.34 19.96
CA GLU A 54 12.29 -0.39 19.49
C GLU A 54 13.56 0.48 19.41
N GLY A 55 13.48 1.78 19.77
CA GLY A 55 14.60 2.72 19.70
C GLY A 55 14.93 3.17 18.29
N ALA A 56 13.99 3.06 17.34
CA ALA A 56 14.20 3.55 15.99
C ALA A 56 14.34 5.07 15.99
N ASP A 57 15.37 5.55 15.31
CA ASP A 57 15.60 6.98 15.08
C ASP A 57 14.39 7.61 14.35
N LEU A 58 14.10 8.89 14.64
CA LEU A 58 12.93 9.62 14.13
C LEU A 58 12.85 9.62 12.59
N ALA A 59 14.00 9.52 11.92
CA ALA A 59 14.11 9.43 10.47
C ALA A 59 13.63 8.07 9.88
N HIS A 60 13.56 7.00 10.68
CA HIS A 60 13.21 5.63 10.25
C HIS A 60 11.82 5.16 10.72
N LEU A 61 10.94 6.11 11.06
CA LEU A 61 9.60 5.83 11.58
C LEU A 61 8.54 5.57 10.51
N LYS A 62 8.82 5.85 9.23
CA LYS A 62 7.89 5.55 8.12
C LYS A 62 8.07 4.11 7.63
N PRO A 63 6.98 3.36 7.41
CA PRO A 63 7.09 2.05 6.78
C PRO A 63 7.48 2.18 5.30
N PRO A 64 8.22 1.21 4.74
CA PRO A 64 8.45 1.13 3.30
C PRO A 64 7.13 0.96 2.53
N HIS A 65 7.00 1.65 1.38
CA HIS A 65 5.78 1.63 0.56
C HIS A 65 5.78 0.54 -0.53
N ILE A 66 6.95 0.02 -0.89
CA ILE A 66 7.13 -1.03 -1.89
C ILE A 66 7.82 -2.21 -1.20
N ASN A 67 7.31 -3.42 -1.41
CA ASN A 67 7.81 -4.67 -0.84
C ASN A 67 8.15 -4.57 0.66
N PRO A 68 7.17 -4.19 1.52
CA PRO A 68 7.40 -4.20 2.95
C PRO A 68 7.74 -5.62 3.43
N SER A 69 8.59 -5.72 4.45
CA SER A 69 8.88 -7.02 5.07
C SER A 69 7.66 -7.53 5.84
N GLU A 70 7.59 -8.85 6.05
CA GLU A 70 6.48 -9.46 6.80
C GLU A 70 6.32 -8.91 8.22
N LYS A 71 7.43 -8.52 8.85
CA LYS A 71 7.41 -7.85 10.16
C LYS A 71 6.62 -6.53 10.09
N VAL A 72 6.82 -5.74 9.03
CA VAL A 72 6.12 -4.46 8.83
C VAL A 72 4.64 -4.70 8.58
N ILE A 73 4.28 -5.66 7.73
CA ILE A 73 2.89 -6.00 7.43
C ILE A 73 2.17 -6.45 8.71
N SER A 74 2.78 -7.36 9.47
CA SER A 74 2.23 -7.86 10.74
C SER A 74 1.97 -6.73 11.75
N LEU A 75 2.88 -5.75 11.82
CA LEU A 75 2.77 -4.61 12.72
C LEU A 75 1.63 -3.65 12.31
N LEU A 76 1.39 -3.49 11.00
CA LEU A 76 0.29 -2.69 10.45
C LEU A 76 -1.08 -3.37 10.63
N LEU A 77 -1.13 -4.70 10.57
CA LEU A 77 -2.36 -5.48 10.78
C LEU A 77 -2.74 -5.62 12.26
N THR A 78 -1.81 -5.35 13.17
CA THR A 78 -2.06 -5.46 14.62
C THR A 78 -3.05 -4.40 15.08
N THR A 79 -4.19 -4.83 15.61
CA THR A 79 -5.18 -3.97 16.26
C THR A 79 -4.71 -3.56 17.64
N LYS A 80 -4.51 -2.25 17.86
CA LYS A 80 -4.40 -1.71 19.22
C LYS A 80 -5.83 -1.54 19.77
N PRO A 81 -6.14 -1.93 21.02
CA PRO A 81 -7.37 -1.50 21.67
C PRO A 81 -7.37 0.03 21.72
N GLU A 82 -8.50 0.64 21.36
CA GLU A 82 -8.66 2.10 21.34
C GLU A 82 -8.28 2.67 22.71
N VAL A 83 -7.14 3.36 22.79
CA VAL A 83 -6.84 4.20 23.95
C VAL A 83 -7.78 5.40 23.83
N LYS A 84 -8.88 5.37 24.60
CA LYS A 84 -9.70 6.54 24.89
C LYS A 84 -8.78 7.59 25.52
N VAL A 85 -8.26 8.51 24.72
CA VAL A 85 -7.63 9.72 25.25
C VAL A 85 -8.79 10.63 25.66
N GLU A 86 -9.25 10.48 26.91
CA GLU A 86 -10.08 11.49 27.55
C GLU A 86 -9.23 12.76 27.62
N ALA A 87 -9.56 13.71 26.75
CA ALA A 87 -8.96 15.03 26.74
C ALA A 87 -9.48 15.80 27.97
N GLU A 88 -8.79 15.64 29.08
CA GLU A 88 -8.88 16.53 30.23
C GLU A 88 -8.36 17.90 29.80
N ARG A 89 -9.27 18.75 29.31
CA ARG A 89 -9.00 20.19 29.13
C ARG A 89 -9.08 20.85 30.50
N GLU A 90 -8.04 20.70 31.29
CA GLU A 90 -7.73 21.65 32.34
C GLU A 90 -7.11 22.89 31.68
N ARG A 91 -7.90 23.97 31.56
CA ARG A 91 -7.39 25.33 31.43
C ARG A 91 -8.11 26.22 32.42
N THR A 92 -7.58 26.23 33.63
CA THR A 92 -7.65 27.38 34.53
C THR A 92 -7.05 28.59 33.82
N ALA A 93 -7.80 29.70 33.74
CA ALA A 93 -7.36 31.10 33.96
C ALA A 93 -8.18 32.15 33.18
N VAL A 94 -8.88 33.00 33.95
CA VAL A 94 -9.11 34.44 33.77
C VAL A 94 -10.12 34.90 32.71
N HIS A 95 -11.33 35.30 33.17
CA HIS A 95 -11.69 36.72 33.32
C HIS A 95 -12.83 36.87 34.35
#